data_AF-A0A916W8B8-F1
#
_entry.id   AF-A0A916W8B8-F1
#
_cell.length_a   1.000
_cell.length_b   1.000
_cell.length_c   1.000
_cell.angle_alpha   90.00
_cell.angle_beta   90.00
_cell.angle_gamma   90.00
#
_symmetry.space_group_name_H-M   'P 1'
#
loop_
_entity.id
_entity.type
_entity.pdbx_description
1 polymer ?
#
loop_
_entity_poly.entity_id
_entity_poly.type
_entity_poly.pdbx_seq_one_letter_code
_entity_poly.pdbx_strand_id
1 'polypeptide(L)'
;MLELFNWLSGSALAQTLTMSPRLYMFVNAAHILSIGILVGAIIPLDLRVLGFFRSVPLNIIGPFLSQTAMVGTALTVAFGVMLFSVRTKEYAANPAFLAKMALLALGVANALLFQVFAPWRQRPVQNCPTALVRVMAGLSLVTWISAVIAGRWIGFV
;
A
#
# COMPACT_ATOMS: atom_id res chain seq x y z
N MET A 1 -6.46 -21.48 13.16
CA MET A 1 -6.70 -20.02 13.12
C MET A 1 -6.61 -19.39 14.51
N LEU A 2 -7.33 -19.90 15.51
CA LEU A 2 -7.24 -19.40 16.91
C LEU A 2 -5.83 -19.50 17.52
N GLU A 3 -5.11 -20.58 17.27
CA GLU A 3 -3.73 -20.75 17.76
C GLU A 3 -2.75 -19.74 17.14
N LEU A 4 -2.89 -19.45 15.84
CA LEU A 4 -2.07 -18.43 15.16
C LEU A 4 -2.29 -17.03 15.75
N PHE A 5 -3.55 -16.67 16.04
CA PHE A 5 -3.87 -15.38 16.65
C PHE A 5 -3.36 -15.28 18.08
N ASN A 6 -3.45 -16.36 18.86
CA ASN A 6 -2.88 -16.39 20.20
C ASN A 6 -1.34 -16.32 20.17
N TRP A 7 -0.68 -16.98 19.21
CA TRP A 7 0.77 -16.89 19.02
C TRP A 7 1.24 -15.49 18.62
N LEU A 8 0.56 -14.85 17.66
CA LEU A 8 0.88 -13.49 17.24
C LEU A 8 0.67 -12.49 18.39
N SER A 9 -0.43 -12.61 19.14
CA SER A 9 -0.73 -11.73 20.27
C SER A 9 0.19 -11.97 21.46
N GLY A 10 0.70 -13.21 21.61
CA GLY A 10 1.69 -13.58 22.62
C GLY A 10 3.14 -13.28 22.23
N SER A 11 3.40 -12.81 21.01
CA SER A 11 4.76 -12.53 20.54
C SER A 11 5.43 -11.40 21.35
N ALA A 12 6.76 -11.44 21.46
CA ALA A 12 7.52 -10.39 22.15
C ALA A 12 7.26 -8.99 21.56
N LEU A 13 7.00 -8.93 20.25
CA LEU A 13 6.64 -7.70 19.56
C LEU A 13 5.28 -7.15 20.03
N ALA A 14 4.25 -8.00 20.07
CA ALA A 14 2.92 -7.62 20.56
C ALA A 14 2.95 -7.20 22.03
N GLN A 15 3.67 -7.93 22.88
CA GLN A 15 3.83 -7.58 24.30
C GLN A 15 4.54 -6.24 24.48
N THR A 16 5.65 -6.00 23.77
CA THR A 16 6.41 -4.74 23.86
C THR A 16 5.58 -3.53 23.43
N LEU A 17 4.79 -3.67 22.36
CA LEU A 17 3.90 -2.61 21.88
C LEU A 17 2.71 -2.38 22.83
N THR A 18 2.17 -3.44 23.42
CA THR A 18 1.07 -3.35 24.39
C THR A 18 1.53 -2.68 25.68
N MET A 19 2.75 -2.98 26.14
CA MET A 19 3.33 -2.42 27.37
C MET A 19 3.86 -0.99 27.21
N SER A 20 4.11 -0.52 25.99
CA SER A 20 4.69 0.80 25.72
C SER A 20 3.79 1.66 24.81
N PRO A 21 2.90 2.49 25.38
CA PRO A 21 2.04 3.38 24.60
C PRO A 21 2.81 4.35 23.68
N ARG A 22 3.99 4.80 24.11
CA ARG A 22 4.87 5.66 23.30
C ARG A 22 5.35 4.93 22.04
N LEU A 23 5.80 3.69 22.19
CA LEU A 23 6.27 2.90 21.04
C LEU A 23 5.11 2.62 20.07
N TYR A 24 3.94 2.26 20.60
CA TYR A 24 2.74 2.09 19.78
C TYR A 24 2.40 3.37 18.99
N MET A 25 2.49 4.54 19.62
CA MET A 25 2.29 5.84 18.96
C MET A 25 3.29 6.07 17.83
N PHE A 26 4.58 5.79 18.05
CA PHE A 26 5.61 5.92 17.01
C PHE A 26 5.41 4.94 15.85
N VAL A 27 5.04 3.69 16.12
CA VAL A 27 4.72 2.70 15.07
C VAL A 27 3.50 3.14 14.26
N ASN A 28 2.48 3.69 14.92
CA ASN A 28 1.32 4.23 14.23
C ASN A 28 1.68 5.44 13.35
N ALA A 29 2.48 6.37 13.87
CA ALA A 29 3.00 7.50 13.08
C ALA A 29 3.83 7.04 11.88
N ALA A 30 4.70 6.04 12.07
CA ALA A 30 5.50 5.45 11.00
C ALA A 30 4.62 4.75 9.95
N HIS A 31 3.55 4.06 10.37
CA HIS A 31 2.57 3.48 9.46
C HIS A 31 1.90 4.55 8.61
N ILE A 32 1.42 5.65 9.21
CA ILE A 32 0.79 6.76 8.48
C ILE A 32 1.79 7.42 7.51
N LEU A 33 3.04 7.64 7.95
CA LEU A 33 4.08 8.19 7.09
C LEU A 33 4.35 7.28 5.88
N SER A 34 4.42 5.96 6.09
CA SER A 34 4.63 4.99 4.99
C SER A 34 3.47 4.96 3.99
N ILE A 35 2.22 5.14 4.46
CA ILE A 35 1.06 5.32 3.60
C ILE A 35 1.22 6.62 2.79
N GLY A 36 1.68 7.71 3.41
CA GLY A 36 1.97 8.97 2.74
C GLY A 36 3.01 8.82 1.62
N ILE A 37 4.09 8.07 1.86
CA ILE A 37 5.12 7.76 0.85
C ILE A 37 4.52 6.96 -0.31
N LEU A 38 3.76 5.91 0.00
CA LEU A 38 3.09 5.07 -1.00
C LEU A 38 2.12 5.89 -1.86
N VAL A 39 1.16 6.56 -1.23
CA VAL A 39 0.10 7.32 -1.91
C VAL A 39 0.69 8.51 -2.66
N GLY A 40 1.64 9.22 -2.04
CA GLY A 40 2.35 10.35 -2.64
C GLY A 40 3.20 9.97 -3.84
N ALA A 41 3.63 8.72 -3.97
CA ALA A 41 4.36 8.23 -5.13
C ALA A 41 3.44 7.64 -6.21
N ILE A 42 2.44 6.85 -5.81
CA ILE A 42 1.59 6.10 -6.76
C ILE A 42 0.57 7.01 -7.47
N ILE A 43 -0.03 7.99 -6.78
CA ILE A 43 -1.02 8.87 -7.39
C ILE A 43 -0.43 9.69 -8.55
N PRO A 44 0.71 10.41 -8.38
CA PRO A 44 1.31 11.14 -9.49
C PRO A 44 1.73 10.23 -10.65
N LEU A 45 2.21 9.03 -10.34
CA LEU A 45 2.59 8.05 -11.34
C LEU A 45 1.39 7.60 -12.17
N ASP A 46 0.31 7.18 -11.52
CA ASP A 46 -0.91 6.70 -12.18
C ASP A 46 -1.55 7.80 -13.01
N LEU A 47 -1.66 9.03 -12.48
CA LEU A 47 -2.15 10.19 -13.22
C LEU A 47 -1.30 10.47 -14.46
N ARG A 48 0.03 10.40 -14.33
CA ARG A 48 0.92 10.60 -15.46
C ARG A 48 0.73 9.51 -16.52
N VAL A 49 0.53 8.26 -16.12
CA VAL A 49 0.27 7.13 -17.02
C VAL A 49 -1.08 7.26 -17.73
N LEU A 50 -2.11 7.75 -17.02
CA LEU A 50 -3.43 8.04 -17.58
C LEU A 50 -3.41 9.22 -18.57
N GLY A 51 -2.33 9.99 -18.60
CA GLY A 51 -2.10 11.05 -19.59
C GLY A 51 -2.32 12.45 -19.08
N PHE A 52 -2.41 12.66 -17.77
CA PHE A 52 -2.24 13.97 -17.14
C PHE A 52 -0.76 14.36 -17.16
N PHE A 53 -0.43 15.65 -17.03
CA PHE A 53 0.95 16.17 -16.94
C PHE A 53 1.91 15.64 -18.04
N ARG A 54 1.44 15.56 -19.29
CA ARG A 54 2.19 14.95 -20.42
C ARG A 54 3.56 15.59 -20.68
N SER A 55 3.76 16.84 -20.27
CA SER A 55 5.04 17.56 -20.35
C SER A 55 6.13 16.92 -19.50
N VAL A 56 5.79 16.19 -18.44
CA VAL A 56 6.77 15.52 -17.58
C VAL A 56 7.21 14.21 -18.24
N PRO A 57 8.51 13.95 -18.42
CA PRO A 57 9.01 12.74 -19.07
C PRO A 57 8.81 11.48 -18.20
N LEU A 58 7.92 10.58 -18.62
CA LEU A 58 7.54 9.37 -17.87
C LEU A 58 8.71 8.40 -17.67
N ASN A 59 9.67 8.37 -18.60
CA ASN A 59 10.89 7.57 -18.48
C ASN A 59 11.81 8.03 -17.34
N ILE A 60 11.72 9.30 -16.91
CA ILE A 60 12.52 9.84 -15.80
C ILE A 60 11.79 9.63 -14.47
N ILE A 61 10.53 10.04 -14.38
CA ILE A 61 9.79 9.97 -13.11
C ILE A 61 9.23 8.57 -12.80
N GLY A 62 8.96 7.77 -13.83
CA GLY A 62 8.33 6.45 -13.72
C GLY A 62 9.09 5.49 -12.81
N PRO A 63 10.38 5.19 -13.10
CA PRO A 63 11.19 4.31 -12.26
C PRO A 63 11.28 4.78 -10.81
N PHE A 64 11.52 6.08 -10.60
CA PHE A 64 11.65 6.66 -9.26
C PHE A 64 10.36 6.54 -8.45
N LEU A 65 9.23 7.00 -8.99
CA LEU A 65 7.95 6.95 -8.29
C LEU A 65 7.50 5.50 -8.06
N SER A 66 7.74 4.61 -9.02
CA SER A 66 7.41 3.20 -8.90
C SER A 66 8.22 2.51 -7.81
N GLN A 67 9.51 2.79 -7.71
CA GLN A 67 10.37 2.26 -6.64
C GLN A 67 9.97 2.85 -5.27
N THR A 68 9.70 4.16 -5.20
CA THR A 68 9.23 4.81 -3.97
C THR A 68 7.90 4.22 -3.49
N ALA A 69 6.96 3.94 -4.41
CA ALA A 69 5.71 3.27 -4.08
C ALA A 69 5.94 1.84 -3.56
N MET A 70 6.86 1.07 -4.14
CA MET A 70 7.20 -0.27 -3.63
C MET A 70 7.78 -0.23 -2.22
N VAL A 71 8.71 0.71 -1.95
CA VAL A 71 9.28 0.90 -0.61
C VAL A 71 8.19 1.33 0.38
N GLY A 72 7.36 2.30 0.01
CA GLY A 72 6.23 2.75 0.82
C GLY A 72 5.25 1.62 1.14
N THR A 73 4.97 0.75 0.15
CA THR A 73 4.13 -0.45 0.34
C THR A 73 4.76 -1.42 1.33
N ALA A 74 6.04 -1.74 1.17
CA ALA A 74 6.74 -2.67 2.06
C ALA A 74 6.75 -2.16 3.52
N LEU A 75 7.02 -0.86 3.72
CA LEU A 75 6.96 -0.23 5.03
C LEU A 75 5.54 -0.23 5.61
N THR A 76 4.54 0.10 4.78
CA THR A 76 3.12 0.08 5.18
C THR A 76 2.70 -1.29 5.67
N VAL A 77 3.08 -2.35 4.95
CA VAL A 77 2.82 -3.74 5.35
C VAL A 77 3.54 -4.07 6.66
N ALA A 78 4.83 -3.76 6.77
CA ALA A 78 5.62 -4.05 7.97
C ALA A 78 5.02 -3.41 9.22
N PHE A 79 4.76 -2.10 9.20
CA PHE A 79 4.14 -1.41 10.34
C PHE A 79 2.69 -1.85 10.56
N GLY A 80 1.95 -2.17 9.50
CA GLY A 80 0.59 -2.71 9.61
C GLY A 80 0.54 -4.04 10.35
N VAL A 81 1.49 -4.94 10.09
CA VAL A 81 1.63 -6.22 10.81
C VAL A 81 1.96 -5.99 12.28
N MET A 82 2.85 -5.04 12.59
CA MET A 82 3.15 -4.67 13.98
C MET A 82 1.90 -4.20 14.72
N LEU A 83 1.12 -3.30 14.12
CA LEU A 83 -0.13 -2.80 14.71
C LEU A 83 -1.20 -3.89 14.84
N PHE A 84 -1.32 -4.75 13.83
CA PHE A 84 -2.26 -5.88 13.85
C PHE A 84 -1.96 -6.86 14.98
N SER A 85 -0.68 -7.11 15.29
CA SER A 85 -0.28 -8.06 16.34
C SER A 85 -0.79 -7.70 17.74
N VAL A 86 -1.10 -6.43 18.00
CA VAL A 86 -1.58 -5.97 19.31
C VAL A 86 -3.02 -6.40 19.57
N ARG A 87 -3.88 -6.41 18.54
CA ARG A 87 -5.31 -6.74 18.66
C ARG A 87 -5.81 -7.62 17.52
N THR A 88 -5.15 -8.76 17.32
CA THR A 88 -5.38 -9.65 16.16
C THR A 88 -6.84 -10.08 16.00
N LYS A 89 -7.53 -10.45 17.08
CA LYS A 89 -8.92 -10.93 17.04
C LYS A 89 -9.92 -9.82 16.67
N GLU A 90 -9.75 -8.63 17.25
CA GLU A 90 -10.61 -7.46 16.96
C GLU A 90 -10.47 -7.06 15.49
N TYR A 91 -9.24 -6.96 14.99
CA TYR A 91 -9.01 -6.61 13.59
C TYR A 91 -9.49 -7.71 12.62
N ALA A 92 -9.27 -8.99 12.94
CA ALA A 92 -9.71 -10.09 12.08
C ALA A 92 -11.24 -10.22 11.95
N ALA A 93 -11.98 -9.77 12.97
CA ALA A 93 -13.44 -9.73 12.94
C ALA A 93 -14.00 -8.47 12.26
N ASN A 94 -13.16 -7.46 12.00
CA ASN A 94 -13.60 -6.18 11.46
C ASN A 94 -13.75 -6.25 9.92
N PRO A 95 -14.97 -6.04 9.38
CA PRO A 95 -15.20 -6.13 7.93
C PRO A 95 -14.45 -5.05 7.14
N ALA A 96 -14.24 -3.86 7.70
CA ALA A 96 -13.45 -2.81 7.06
C ALA A 96 -11.97 -3.19 6.98
N PHE A 97 -11.45 -3.89 7.99
CA PHE A 97 -10.10 -4.45 7.95
C PHE A 97 -9.98 -5.52 6.86
N LEU A 98 -10.92 -6.46 6.78
CA LEU A 98 -10.93 -7.50 5.74
C LEU A 98 -10.99 -6.90 4.33
N ALA A 99 -11.85 -5.89 4.12
CA ALA A 99 -11.91 -5.16 2.86
C ALA A 99 -10.58 -4.47 2.53
N LYS A 100 -9.95 -3.81 3.52
CA LYS A 100 -8.62 -3.21 3.36
C LYS A 100 -7.58 -4.25 2.97
N MET A 101 -7.59 -5.44 3.56
CA MET A 101 -6.64 -6.50 3.24
C MET A 101 -6.85 -7.06 1.83
N ALA A 102 -8.10 -7.18 1.37
CA ALA A 102 -8.40 -7.55 -0.02
C ALA A 102 -7.89 -6.49 -1.01
N LEU A 103 -8.15 -5.20 -0.73
CA LEU A 103 -7.66 -4.08 -1.54
C LEU A 103 -6.12 -4.00 -1.55
N LEU A 104 -5.47 -4.24 -0.42
CA LEU A 104 -4.01 -4.31 -0.33
C LEU A 104 -3.46 -5.43 -1.21
N ALA A 105 -4.04 -6.63 -1.15
CA ALA A 105 -3.62 -7.76 -1.97
C ALA A 105 -3.80 -7.45 -3.48
N LEU A 106 -4.94 -6.88 -3.86
CA LEU A 106 -5.21 -6.44 -5.23
C LEU A 106 -4.23 -5.36 -5.70
N GLY A 107 -3.95 -4.36 -4.86
CA GLY A 107 -3.04 -3.26 -5.15
C GLY A 107 -1.60 -3.74 -5.34
N VAL A 108 -1.12 -4.63 -4.46
CA VAL A 108 0.20 -5.26 -4.57
C VAL A 108 0.30 -6.13 -5.83
N ALA A 109 -0.70 -6.98 -6.09
CA ALA A 109 -0.72 -7.80 -7.30
C ALA A 109 -0.70 -6.95 -8.57
N ASN A 110 -1.51 -5.89 -8.62
CA ASN A 110 -1.53 -4.95 -9.73
C ASN A 110 -0.17 -4.23 -9.89
N ALA A 111 0.47 -3.81 -8.80
CA ALA A 111 1.78 -3.16 -8.84
C ALA A 111 2.89 -4.10 -9.35
N LEU A 112 2.90 -5.36 -8.91
CA LEU A 112 3.84 -6.37 -9.39
C LEU A 112 3.63 -6.67 -10.88
N LEU A 113 2.37 -6.78 -11.32
CA LEU A 113 2.04 -6.94 -12.73
C LEU A 113 2.45 -5.71 -13.54
N PHE A 114 2.23 -4.51 -12.98
CA PHE A 114 2.61 -3.25 -13.62
C PHE A 114 4.11 -3.16 -13.88
N GLN A 115 4.96 -3.69 -12.98
CA GLN A 115 6.41 -3.74 -13.20
C GLN A 115 6.80 -4.54 -14.45
N VAL A 116 6.03 -5.58 -14.80
CA VAL A 116 6.26 -6.39 -16.01
C VAL A 116 5.92 -5.57 -17.27
N PHE A 117 4.84 -4.80 -17.22
CA PHE A 117 4.35 -4.00 -18.36
C PHE A 117 4.85 -2.55 -18.38
N ALA A 118 5.71 -2.17 -17.43
CA ALA A 118 6.14 -0.80 -17.21
C ALA A 118 6.65 -0.15 -18.52
N PRO A 119 6.09 0.98 -18.99
CA PRO A 119 6.43 1.58 -20.28
C PRO A 119 7.93 1.91 -20.43
N TRP A 120 8.57 2.27 -19.32
CA TRP A 120 10.01 2.59 -19.27
C TRP A 120 10.93 1.37 -19.29
N ARG A 121 10.40 0.14 -19.13
CA ARG A 121 11.17 -1.11 -19.24
C ARG A 121 11.08 -1.74 -20.63
N GLN A 122 10.12 -1.33 -21.46
CA GLN A 122 9.94 -1.87 -22.82
C GLN A 122 10.96 -1.24 -23.78
N ARG A 123 11.45 -2.02 -24.76
CA ARG A 123 12.33 -1.54 -25.84
C ARG A 123 11.60 -1.64 -27.20
N PRO A 124 11.62 -0.59 -28.05
CA PRO A 124 12.06 0.79 -27.74
C PRO A 124 11.19 1.40 -26.64
N VAL A 125 11.76 2.34 -25.85
CA VAL A 125 11.04 3.01 -24.74
C VAL A 125 9.81 3.69 -25.30
N GLN A 126 8.63 3.17 -24.97
CA GLN A 126 7.37 3.75 -25.42
C GLN A 126 7.05 4.95 -24.53
N ASN A 127 7.14 6.15 -25.08
CA ASN A 127 6.72 7.37 -24.39
C ASN A 127 5.20 7.41 -24.14
N CYS A 128 4.44 6.58 -24.84
CA CYS A 128 2.99 6.47 -24.74
C CYS A 128 2.60 5.15 -24.05
N PRO A 129 1.93 5.20 -22.87
CA PRO A 129 1.40 4.01 -22.23
C PRO A 129 0.32 3.34 -23.08
N THR A 130 0.39 2.00 -23.17
CA THR A 130 -0.63 1.17 -23.84
C THR A 130 -1.97 1.25 -23.10
N ALA A 131 -3.07 0.87 -23.77
CA ALA A 131 -4.40 0.86 -23.17
C ALA A 131 -4.46 0.00 -21.89
N LEU A 132 -3.81 -1.18 -21.92
CA LEU A 132 -3.70 -2.05 -20.74
C LEU A 132 -3.03 -1.34 -19.56
N VAL A 133 -1.89 -0.68 -19.78
CA VAL A 133 -1.15 0.02 -18.72
C VAL A 133 -1.97 1.18 -18.14
N ARG A 134 -2.79 1.86 -18.96
CA ARG A 134 -3.72 2.89 -18.47
C ARG A 134 -4.82 2.30 -17.60
N VAL A 135 -5.39 1.16 -17.98
CA VAL A 135 -6.38 0.45 -17.16
C VAL A 135 -5.78 0.03 -15.82
N MET A 136 -4.56 -0.53 -15.83
CA MET A 136 -3.84 -0.91 -14.61
C MET A 136 -3.58 0.29 -13.69
N ALA A 137 -3.21 1.46 -14.25
CA ALA A 137 -3.04 2.69 -13.48
C ALA A 137 -4.38 3.21 -12.91
N GLY A 138 -5.47 3.15 -13.68
CA GLY A 138 -6.80 3.50 -13.19
C GLY A 138 -7.26 2.60 -12.04
N LEU A 139 -7.08 1.28 -12.18
CA LEU A 139 -7.39 0.31 -11.14
C LEU A 139 -6.52 0.50 -9.89
N SER A 140 -5.22 0.77 -10.08
CA SER A 140 -4.29 1.11 -8.99
C SER A 140 -4.81 2.31 -8.19
N LEU A 141 -5.13 3.40 -8.87
CA LEU A 141 -5.61 4.63 -8.25
C LEU A 141 -6.85 4.40 -7.40
N VAL A 142 -7.87 3.74 -7.95
CA VAL A 142 -9.11 3.42 -7.25
C VAL A 142 -8.84 2.50 -6.06
N THR A 143 -7.98 1.50 -6.23
CA THR A 143 -7.66 0.51 -5.20
C THR A 143 -6.97 1.16 -4.00
N TRP A 144 -5.94 1.98 -4.22
CA TRP A 144 -5.18 2.61 -3.14
C TRP A 144 -6.01 3.67 -2.40
N ILE A 145 -6.81 4.48 -3.12
CA ILE A 145 -7.73 5.44 -2.48
C ILE A 145 -8.74 4.69 -1.63
N SER A 146 -9.34 3.62 -2.16
CA SER A 146 -10.29 2.80 -1.42
C SER A 146 -9.65 2.15 -0.18
N ALA A 147 -8.40 1.71 -0.26
CA ALA A 147 -7.68 1.10 0.85
C ALA A 147 -7.42 2.11 1.99
N VAL A 148 -7.12 3.37 1.65
CA VAL A 148 -6.97 4.46 2.64
C VAL A 148 -8.31 4.74 3.33
N ILE A 149 -9.40 4.85 2.56
CA ILE A 149 -10.75 5.07 3.10
C ILE A 149 -11.17 3.92 4.02
N ALA A 150 -11.01 2.66 3.56
CA ALA A 150 -11.28 1.47 4.36
C ALA A 150 -10.44 1.47 5.66
N GLY A 151 -9.17 1.88 5.59
CA GLY A 151 -8.32 2.03 6.74
C GLY A 151 -8.84 3.00 7.80
N ARG A 152 -9.42 4.14 7.38
CA ARG A 152 -10.03 5.08 8.32
C ARG A 152 -11.31 4.52 8.94
N TRP A 153 -12.05 3.71 8.18
CA TRP A 153 -13.33 3.13 8.57
C TRP A 153 -13.23 2.02 9.64
N ILE A 154 -12.04 1.40 9.80
CA ILE A 154 -11.76 0.43 10.88
C ILE A 154 -12.07 1.00 12.28
N GLY A 155 -11.91 2.32 12.47
CA GLY A 155 -12.22 2.96 13.75
C GLY A 155 -13.70 3.23 14.01
N PHE A 156 -14.58 2.96 13.05
CA PHE A 156 -16.00 3.31 13.11
C PHE A 156 -16.95 2.11 12.98
N VAL A 157 -16.46 0.97 12.50
CA VAL A 157 -17.19 -0.30 12.36
C VAL A 157 -16.52 -1.33 13.25
#